data_AF-A0A3A4ZU00-F1
#
_entry.id   AF-A0A3A4ZU00-F1
#
_cell.length_a   1.000
_cell.length_b   1.000
_cell.length_c   1.000
_cell.angle_alpha   90.00
_cell.angle_beta   90.00
_cell.angle_gamma   90.00
#
_symmetry.space_group_name_H-M   'P 1'
#
loop_
_entity.id
_entity.type
_entity.pdbx_description
1 polymer ?
#
loop_
_entity_poly.entity_id
_entity_poly.type
_entity_poly.pdbx_seq_one_letter_code
_entity_poly.pdbx_strand_id
1 'polypeptide(L)' 'VCLWGCRMPVDIVVDHWKPDIKQYRFETFCYGPLSCPSYRAGATRKVPGRRGMSWEEEDWVDEEATGHRGPDD' A
#
# COMPACT_ATOMS: atom_id res chain seq x y z
N VAL A 1 -7.03 -11.21 -14.57
CA VAL A 1 -7.44 -9.84 -14.20
C VAL A 1 -8.40 -9.96 -13.02
N CYS A 2 -8.17 -9.24 -11.93
CA CYS A 2 -9.04 -9.28 -10.76
C CYS A 2 -10.32 -8.44 -11.02
N LEU A 3 -11.51 -9.01 -10.79
CA LEU A 3 -12.78 -8.27 -10.92
C LEU A 3 -12.87 -7.11 -9.91
N TRP A 4 -12.34 -7.33 -8.71
CA TRP A 4 -12.29 -6.35 -7.62
C TRP A 4 -11.01 -5.50 -7.63
N GLY A 5 -10.22 -5.62 -8.69
CA GLY A 5 -8.95 -4.92 -8.82
C GLY A 5 -9.13 -3.46 -9.22
N CYS A 6 -8.47 -2.54 -8.52
CA CYS A 6 -8.41 -1.14 -8.90
C CYS A 6 -6.96 -0.67 -8.96
N ARG A 7 -6.60 0.11 -9.98
CA ARG A 7 -5.32 0.81 -10.05
C ARG A 7 -5.57 2.29 -9.84
N MET A 8 -5.04 2.85 -8.76
CA MET A 8 -5.27 4.25 -8.41
C MET A 8 -3.98 4.94 -7.95
N PRO A 9 -3.88 6.26 -8.13
CA PRO A 9 -2.78 7.03 -7.56
C PRO A 9 -2.96 7.11 -6.03
N VAL A 10 -1.89 6.85 -5.30
CA VAL A 10 -1.78 7.05 -3.85
C VAL A 10 -0.84 8.21 -3.55
N ASP A 11 -1.19 8.98 -2.53
CA ASP A 11 -0.38 10.09 -2.03
C ASP A 11 0.74 9.55 -1.15
N ILE A 12 1.97 9.94 -1.44
CA ILE A 12 3.15 9.68 -0.62
C ILE A 12 3.56 11.00 0.01
N VAL A 13 3.50 11.03 1.34
CA VAL A 13 4.05 12.11 2.16
C VAL A 13 5.46 11.70 2.60
N VAL A 14 6.48 12.33 2.00
CA VAL A 14 7.90 12.02 2.31
C VAL A 14 8.34 12.66 3.61
N ASP A 15 7.81 13.86 3.91
CA ASP A 15 8.13 14.63 5.10
C ASP A 15 6.85 15.05 5.82
N HIS A 16 6.59 14.45 6.99
CA HIS A 16 5.42 14.80 7.81
C HIS A 16 5.43 16.24 8.31
N TRP A 17 6.57 16.92 8.32
CA TRP A 17 6.67 18.34 8.70
C TRP A 17 6.35 19.29 7.53
N LYS A 18 6.25 18.76 6.31
CA LYS A 18 5.87 19.49 5.09
C LYS A 18 4.89 18.66 4.26
N PRO A 19 3.67 18.41 4.77
CA PRO A 19 2.71 17.50 4.16
C PRO A 19 2.20 17.98 2.79
N ASP A 20 2.35 19.27 2.48
CA ASP A 20 1.97 19.84 1.18
C ASP A 20 2.83 19.32 0.02
N ILE A 21 4.04 18.82 0.31
CA ILE A 21 4.93 18.22 -0.70
C ILE A 21 4.56 16.74 -0.85
N LYS A 22 3.63 16.48 -1.77
CA LYS A 22 3.15 15.13 -2.09
C LYS A 22 3.84 14.57 -3.33
N GLN A 23 4.12 13.29 -3.29
CA GLN A 23 4.44 12.49 -4.49
C GLN A 23 3.30 11.52 -4.75
N TYR A 24 3.12 11.11 -5.99
CA TYR A 24 2.09 10.13 -6.36
C TYR A 24 2.74 8.85 -6.88
N ARG A 25 2.20 7.71 -6.47
CA ARG A 25 2.53 6.41 -7.04
C ARG A 25 1.25 5.71 -7.46
N PHE A 26 1.28 4.98 -8.56
CA PHE A 26 0.19 4.09 -8.90
C PHE A 26 0.34 2.76 -8.17
N GLU A 27 -0.64 2.41 -7.36
CA GLU A 27 -0.73 1.13 -6.70
C GLU A 27 -1.98 0.37 -7.14
N THR A 28 -1.94 -0.95 -6.99
CA THR A 28 -3.03 -1.83 -7.37
C THR A 28 -3.62 -2.43 -6.10
N PHE A 29 -4.91 -2.22 -5.91
CA PHE A 29 -5.67 -2.70 -4.76
C PHE A 29 -6.58 -3.83 -5.19
N CYS A 30 -6.79 -4.80 -4.30
CA CYS A 30 -7.89 -5.75 -4.40
C CYS A 30 -8.90 -5.42 -3.31
N TYR A 31 -10.16 -5.24 -3.68
CA TYR A 31 -11.26 -5.09 -2.72
C TYR A 31 -12.07 -6.38 -2.53
N GLY A 32 -11.61 -7.48 -3.12
CA GLY A 32 -12.23 -8.79 -2.98
C GLY A 32 -11.84 -9.48 -1.67
N PRO A 33 -12.29 -10.73 -1.51
CA PRO A 33 -12.04 -11.52 -0.32
C PRO A 33 -10.56 -11.89 -0.19
N LEU A 34 -10.12 -12.30 1.01
CA LEU A 34 -8.73 -12.71 1.25
C LEU A 34 -8.31 -13.92 0.40
N SER A 35 -9.24 -14.79 0.02
CA SER A 35 -8.98 -15.92 -0.88
C SER A 35 -8.75 -15.52 -2.34
N CYS A 36 -8.90 -14.24 -2.70
CA CYS A 36 -8.78 -13.78 -4.08
C CYS A 36 -7.42 -14.22 -4.67
N PRO A 37 -7.38 -15.10 -5.70
CA PRO A 37 -6.12 -15.61 -6.25
C PRO A 37 -5.27 -14.54 -6.93
N SER A 38 -5.89 -13.40 -7.25
CA SER A 38 -5.24 -12.25 -7.86
C SER A 38 -4.81 -11.19 -6.84
N TYR A 39 -5.22 -11.30 -5.57
CA TYR A 39 -4.73 -10.42 -4.52
C TYR A 39 -3.27 -10.74 -4.22
N ARG A 40 -2.46 -9.69 -4.19
CA ARG A 40 -1.09 -9.69 -3.72
C ARG A 40 -0.88 -8.36 -3.04
N ALA A 41 -0.37 -8.39 -1.82
CA ALA A 41 0.07 -7.18 -1.14
C ALA A 41 1.04 -6.40 -2.03
N GLY A 42 1.03 -5.08 -1.86
CA GLY A 42 1.97 -4.20 -2.53
C GLY A 42 3.41 -4.56 -2.16
N ALA A 43 4.37 -4.19 -3.01
CA ALA A 43 5.77 -4.28 -2.60
C ALA A 43 6.02 -3.30 -1.44
N THR A 44 6.64 -3.79 -0.37
CA THR A 44 7.09 -2.97 0.77
C THR A 44 7.90 -1.77 0.29
N ARG A 45 7.70 -0.63 0.95
CA ARG A 45 8.31 0.64 0.53
C ARG A 45 9.62 0.87 1.24
N LYS A 46 10.66 1.24 0.49
CA LYS A 46 11.89 1.80 1.07
C LYS A 46 11.76 3.30 1.22
N VAL A 47 11.79 3.76 2.47
CA VAL A 47 11.77 5.16 2.85
C VAL A 47 13.21 5.69 2.93
N PRO A 48 13.58 6.68 2.11
CA PRO A 48 14.89 7.30 2.23
C PRO A 48 14.96 8.09 3.55
N GLY A 49 15.89 7.70 4.41
CA GLY A 49 16.25 8.36 5.65
C GLY A 49 17.42 9.34 5.48
N ARG A 50 17.84 9.95 6.59
CA ARG A 50 18.97 10.89 6.59
C ARG A 50 20.30 10.15 6.31
N ARG A 51 21.24 10.83 5.65
CA ARG A 51 22.61 10.33 5.39
C ARG A 51 22.68 9.01 4.62
N GLY A 52 21.73 8.76 3.71
CA GLY A 52 21.72 7.55 2.89
C GLY A 52 21.21 6.31 3.61
N MET A 53 20.69 6.44 4.83
CA MET A 53 19.92 5.36 5.47
C MET A 53 18.64 5.12 4.67
N SER A 54 18.19 3.87 4.58
CA SER A 54 16.86 3.52 4.06
C SER A 54 16.17 2.62 5.06
N TRP A 55 14.92 2.91 5.39
CA TRP A 55 14.06 2.04 6.18
C TRP A 55 13.05 1.36 5.28
N GLU A 56 12.75 0.09 5.54
CA GLU A 56 11.65 -0.60 4.89
C GLU A 56 10.41 -0.41 5.76
N GLU A 57 9.36 0.20 5.21
CA GLU A 57 8.06 0.26 5.86
C GLU A 57 7.46 -1.14 5.83
N GLU A 58 7.12 -1.63 7.01
CA GLU A 58 6.39 -2.87 7.19
C GLU A 58 4.98 -2.72 6.60
N ASP A 59 4.39 -3.83 6.14
CA ASP A 59 3.11 -3.83 5.43
C ASP A 59 1.90 -3.77 6.37
N TRP A 60 2.06 -3.11 7.53
CA TRP A 60 1.04 -3.09 8.59
C TRP A 60 -0.28 -2.45 8.11
N VAL A 61 -0.19 -1.54 7.14
CA VAL A 61 -1.37 -0.83 6.60
C VAL A 61 -2.27 -1.78 5.81
N ASP A 62 -1.68 -2.68 5.02
CA ASP A 62 -2.45 -3.66 4.26
C ASP A 62 -3.05 -4.72 5.19
N GLU A 63 -2.30 -5.16 6.19
CA GLU A 63 -2.80 -6.06 7.24
C GLU A 63 -3.98 -5.45 8.01
N GLU A 64 -3.90 -4.18 8.41
CA GLU A 64 -4.99 -3.46 9.08
C GLU A 64 -6.21 -3.28 8.16
N ALA A 65 -5.98 -2.85 6.92
CA ALA A 65 -7.03 -2.59 5.93
C ALA A 65 -7.72 -3.86 5.43
N THR A 66 -7.09 -5.04 5.58
CA THR A 66 -7.66 -6.32 5.17
C THR A 66 -8.09 -7.21 6.34
N GLY A 67 -7.69 -6.90 7.58
CA GLY A 67 -7.95 -7.74 8.76
C GLY A 67 -9.43 -7.97 9.11
N HIS A 68 -10.33 -7.13 8.60
CA HIS A 68 -11.78 -7.29 8.77
C HIS A 68 -12.44 -8.13 7.66
N ARG A 69 -11.69 -8.55 6.64
CA ARG A 69 -12.23 -9.29 5.48
C ARG A 69 -12.38 -10.76 5.79
N GLY A 70 -13.40 -11.38 5.20
CA GLY A 70 -13.58 -12.81 5.24
C GLY A 70 -12.62 -13.51 4.28
N PRO A 71 -12.35 -14.82 4.48
CA PRO A 71 -11.68 -15.63 3.47
C PRO A 71 -12.42 -15.60 2.14
N ASP A 72 -13.76 -15.52 2.12
CA ASP A 72 -14.58 -15.56 0.90
C ASP A 72 -15.70 -14.48 0.86
N ASP A 73 -15.60 -13.44 1.70
CA ASP A 73 -16.58 -12.34 1.85
C ASP A 73 -15.94 -10.97 1.54
#